data_AF-A0A9P5GDB2-F1
#
_entry.id   AF-A0A9P5GDB2-F1
#
_cell.length_a   1.000
_cell.length_b   1.000
_cell.length_c   1.000
_cell.angle_alpha   90.00
_cell.angle_beta   90.00
_cell.angle_gamma   90.00
#
_symmetry.space_group_name_H-M   'P 1'
#
loop_
_entity.id
_entity.type
_entity.pdbx_description
1 polymer ?
#
loop_
_entity_poly.entity_id
_entity_poly.type
_entity_poly.pdbx_seq_one_letter_code
_entity_poly.pdbx_strand_id
1 'polypeptide(L)'
;MERFSTLPAELRQLIWEFAVPGRVVEIGEPCDPDILPEEDLRQAWILNRKYPVIAHVCWESRQISLAKFKLPAGVSVAPDCMTDPRWWWKSTDIIHFNAPEIVTDTQRHRVEDDLLDLMKVPVLCKKVSISADVVHPFLRFRRRPDISKSLVWEILCALKTCIISLHTVCIRATNEQARELGLFGNGDEPAQLIDPSDKAAIERFRQLWMNTKQEVSSVKFFDTIDTRRFSFRVDRWLAEMSADYIDFKWTNPPFPAPGPQVITQMLRRYPFKRHDPIAKQYLVDMPTLELRIMFRLCPPAALDHVIT
;
A
#
# COMPACT_ATOMS: atom_id res chain seq x y z
N MET A 1 36.07 5.32 1.06
CA MET A 1 35.52 6.19 0.00
C MET A 1 36.44 6.29 -1.23
N GLU A 2 37.77 6.21 -1.09
CA GLU A 2 38.73 6.35 -2.21
C GLU A 2 38.54 5.39 -3.40
N ARG A 3 37.97 4.19 -3.17
CA ARG A 3 37.73 3.21 -4.25
C ARG A 3 36.49 3.48 -5.09
N PHE A 4 35.53 4.27 -4.63
CA PHE A 4 34.33 4.55 -5.42
C PHE A 4 34.61 5.58 -6.50
N SER A 5 35.36 6.63 -6.18
CA SER A 5 35.73 7.70 -7.11
C SER A 5 36.67 7.24 -8.22
N THR A 6 37.37 6.11 -8.06
CA THR A 6 38.25 5.54 -9.09
C THR A 6 37.51 4.63 -10.07
N LEU A 7 36.23 4.34 -9.85
CA LEU A 7 35.43 3.55 -10.77
C LEU A 7 35.07 4.37 -12.03
N PRO A 8 34.99 3.73 -13.20
CA PRO A 8 34.38 4.30 -14.40
C PRO A 8 33.00 4.91 -14.13
N ALA A 9 32.65 5.97 -14.84
CA ALA A 9 31.42 6.73 -14.62
C ALA A 9 30.16 5.86 -14.74
N GLU A 10 30.16 4.91 -15.68
CA GLU A 10 29.07 3.98 -15.94
C GLU A 10 28.83 3.06 -14.73
N LEU A 11 29.90 2.56 -14.11
CA LEU A 11 29.78 1.71 -12.92
C LEU A 11 29.30 2.50 -11.70
N ARG A 12 29.78 3.74 -11.53
CA ARG A 12 29.30 4.62 -10.46
C ARG A 12 27.82 4.94 -10.64
N GLN A 13 27.37 5.18 -11.86
CA GLN A 13 25.96 5.39 -12.18
C GLN A 13 25.12 4.15 -11.84
N LEU A 14 25.53 2.95 -12.27
CA LEU A 14 24.80 1.72 -11.95
C LEU A 14 24.71 1.47 -10.43
N ILE A 15 25.79 1.73 -9.69
CA ILE A 15 25.77 1.63 -8.22
C ILE A 15 24.77 2.60 -7.63
N TRP A 16 24.76 3.85 -8.08
CA TRP A 16 23.78 4.83 -7.61
C TRP A 16 22.35 4.45 -7.98
N GLU A 17 22.10 3.98 -9.21
CA GLU A 17 20.78 3.52 -9.64
C GLU A 17 20.27 2.34 -8.83
N PHE A 18 21.17 1.42 -8.46
CA PHE A 18 20.89 0.28 -7.59
C PHE A 18 20.62 0.70 -6.14
N ALA A 19 21.32 1.71 -5.66
CA ALA A 19 21.21 2.17 -4.28
C ALA A 19 20.00 3.10 -4.03
N VAL A 20 19.32 3.57 -5.08
CA VAL A 20 18.03 4.27 -4.92
C VAL A 20 17.00 3.29 -4.35
N PRO A 21 16.38 3.59 -3.18
CA PRO A 21 15.46 2.68 -2.51
C PRO A 21 14.18 2.42 -3.32
N GLY A 22 13.54 1.28 -3.08
CA GLY A 22 12.24 0.94 -3.63
C GLY A 22 11.15 1.26 -2.63
N ARG A 23 10.62 2.48 -2.68
CA ARG A 23 9.76 3.00 -1.62
C ARG A 23 8.29 2.66 -1.83
N VAL A 24 7.53 2.71 -0.75
CA VAL A 24 6.07 2.76 -0.81
C VAL A 24 5.65 4.21 -0.63
N VAL A 25 5.18 4.85 -1.69
CA VAL A 25 4.76 6.25 -1.70
C VAL A 25 3.27 6.32 -1.43
N GLU A 26 2.90 6.99 -0.35
CA GLU A 26 1.53 7.01 0.15
C GLU A 26 0.71 8.20 -0.36
N ILE A 27 -0.44 7.91 -0.94
CA ILE A 27 -1.46 8.87 -1.39
C ILE A 27 -2.62 8.86 -0.40
N GLY A 28 -3.09 10.05 -0.04
CA GLY A 28 -4.05 10.25 1.04
C GLY A 28 -3.37 10.20 2.41
N GLU A 29 -3.78 11.12 3.28
CA GLU A 29 -3.34 11.11 4.68
C GLU A 29 -3.86 9.82 5.36
N PRO A 30 -2.99 9.05 6.02
CA PRO A 30 -3.43 7.84 6.67
C PRO A 30 -4.33 8.17 7.86
N CYS A 31 -5.52 7.58 7.88
CA CYS A 31 -6.40 7.62 9.03
C CYS A 31 -6.47 6.22 9.64
N ASP A 32 -6.03 6.08 10.89
CA ASP A 32 -6.39 4.91 11.69
C ASP A 32 -6.57 5.30 13.16
N PRO A 33 -7.82 5.40 13.66
CA PRO A 33 -8.10 5.83 15.02
C PRO A 33 -7.64 4.81 16.08
N ASP A 34 -7.34 3.57 15.68
CA ASP A 34 -6.97 2.52 16.61
C ASP A 34 -5.45 2.40 16.78
N ILE A 35 -4.64 3.05 15.93
CA ILE A 35 -3.24 2.65 15.75
C ILE A 35 -2.21 3.53 16.48
N LEU A 36 -2.30 4.85 16.38
CA LEU A 36 -1.39 5.83 16.98
C LEU A 36 -2.10 7.20 17.07
N PRO A 37 -1.59 8.16 17.86
CA PRO A 37 -2.02 9.55 17.75
C PRO A 37 -1.95 10.02 16.28
N GLU A 38 -2.98 10.75 15.84
CA GLU A 38 -3.10 11.24 14.46
C GLU A 38 -1.87 12.05 14.02
N GLU A 39 -1.27 12.79 14.95
CA GLU A 39 -0.06 13.60 14.74
C GLU A 39 1.16 12.75 14.38
N ASP A 40 1.37 11.60 15.04
CA ASP A 40 2.48 10.68 14.73
C ASP A 40 2.31 10.08 13.33
N LEU A 41 1.06 9.73 12.96
CA LEU A 41 0.73 9.19 11.65
C LEU A 41 0.97 10.22 10.54
N ARG A 42 0.50 11.46 10.76
CA ARG A 42 0.71 12.58 9.85
C ARG A 42 2.19 12.90 9.69
N GLN A 43 2.95 12.92 10.78
CA GLN A 43 4.38 13.16 10.73
C GLN A 43 5.11 12.06 9.95
N ALA A 44 4.78 10.79 10.21
CA ALA A 44 5.32 9.66 9.47
C ALA A 44 5.02 9.76 7.96
N TRP A 45 3.79 10.14 7.60
CA TRP A 45 3.39 10.36 6.22
C TRP A 45 4.18 11.51 5.55
N ILE A 46 4.38 12.63 6.24
CA ILE A 46 5.20 13.76 5.75
C ILE A 46 6.67 13.35 5.59
N LEU A 47 7.20 12.51 6.48
CA LEU A 47 8.57 12.01 6.39
C LEU A 47 8.76 11.02 5.25
N ASN A 48 7.80 10.12 5.04
CA ASN A 48 7.77 9.20 3.89
C ASN A 48 7.68 9.94 2.55
N ARG A 49 7.32 11.20 2.60
CA ARG A 49 7.28 12.06 1.44
C ARG A 49 8.71 12.55 1.08
N LYS A 50 9.57 12.98 2.02
CA LYS A 50 10.92 13.54 1.74
C LYS A 50 11.79 12.74 0.74
N TYR A 51 12.69 13.42 0.02
CA TYR A 51 13.69 12.75 -0.84
C TYR A 51 14.51 11.72 -0.04
N PRO A 52 14.88 10.58 -0.65
CA PRO A 52 15.69 9.57 0.04
C PRO A 52 17.07 10.17 0.38
N VAL A 53 17.69 9.70 1.47
CA VAL A 53 18.99 10.22 1.95
C VAL A 53 20.05 10.16 0.85
N ILE A 54 19.98 9.16 -0.03
CA ILE A 54 20.90 9.01 -1.16
C ILE A 54 20.92 10.25 -2.10
N ALA A 55 19.81 10.96 -2.26
CA ALA A 55 19.73 12.19 -3.07
C ALA A 55 20.55 13.37 -2.50
N HIS A 56 20.99 13.24 -1.24
CA HIS A 56 21.74 14.27 -0.52
C HIS A 56 23.24 13.98 -0.43
N VAL A 57 23.72 12.82 -0.86
CA VAL A 57 25.12 12.38 -0.71
C VAL A 57 26.10 13.20 -1.55
N CYS A 58 25.87 13.30 -2.86
CA CYS A 58 26.72 14.04 -3.79
C CYS A 58 25.94 14.45 -5.04
N TRP A 59 26.59 15.21 -5.92
CA TRP A 59 25.94 15.73 -7.13
C TRP A 59 25.45 14.61 -8.07
N GLU A 60 26.24 13.55 -8.27
CA GLU A 60 25.91 12.43 -9.18
C GLU A 60 24.70 11.65 -8.66
N SER A 61 24.74 11.29 -7.39
CA SER A 61 23.64 10.60 -6.71
C SER A 61 22.35 11.43 -6.76
N ARG A 62 22.46 12.75 -6.57
CA ARG A 62 21.34 13.68 -6.69
C ARG A 62 20.76 13.68 -8.10
N GLN A 63 21.60 13.73 -9.15
CA GLN A 63 21.10 13.69 -10.53
C GLN A 63 20.36 12.39 -10.83
N ILE A 64 20.90 11.26 -10.39
CA ILE A 64 20.29 9.94 -10.62
C ILE A 64 18.97 9.81 -9.88
N SER A 65 18.94 10.23 -8.61
CA SER A 65 17.71 10.33 -7.83
C SER A 65 16.70 11.21 -8.56
N LEU A 66 17.04 12.46 -8.88
CA LEU A 66 16.13 13.40 -9.54
C LEU A 66 15.66 12.91 -10.92
N ALA A 67 16.49 12.22 -11.68
CA ALA A 67 16.10 11.65 -12.97
C ALA A 67 15.01 10.57 -12.84
N LYS A 68 15.03 9.80 -11.74
CA LYS A 68 13.98 8.83 -11.37
C LYS A 68 12.74 9.47 -10.76
N PHE A 69 12.71 10.79 -10.57
CA PHE A 69 11.59 11.51 -9.97
C PHE A 69 11.04 12.62 -10.88
N LYS A 70 11.45 12.68 -12.16
CA LYS A 70 10.98 13.67 -13.14
C LYS A 70 9.90 13.11 -14.06
N LEU A 71 8.87 13.93 -14.31
CA LEU A 71 7.81 13.67 -15.27
C LEU A 71 8.41 13.35 -16.67
N PRO A 72 7.94 12.32 -17.38
CA PRO A 72 8.35 12.08 -18.76
C PRO A 72 8.04 13.31 -19.62
N ALA A 73 8.97 13.66 -20.52
CA ALA A 73 8.77 14.78 -21.44
C ALA A 73 7.49 14.57 -22.27
N GLY A 74 6.64 15.59 -22.32
CA GLY A 74 5.37 15.58 -23.07
C GLY A 74 4.15 15.08 -22.30
N VAL A 75 4.32 14.60 -21.06
CA VAL A 75 3.20 14.34 -20.15
C VAL A 75 2.90 15.65 -19.42
N SER A 76 1.63 16.07 -19.38
CA SER A 76 1.12 17.15 -18.53
C SER A 76 0.02 16.55 -17.68
N VAL A 77 0.07 16.78 -16.37
CA VAL A 77 -0.93 16.26 -15.43
C VAL A 77 -1.62 17.45 -14.77
N ALA A 78 -2.94 17.38 -14.64
CA ALA A 78 -3.76 18.44 -14.08
C ALA A 78 -3.38 18.68 -12.61
N PRO A 79 -3.31 19.92 -12.12
CA PRO A 79 -2.91 20.19 -10.75
C PRO A 79 -3.97 19.70 -9.74
N ASP A 80 -3.80 18.48 -9.21
CA ASP A 80 -4.55 17.88 -8.11
C ASP A 80 -3.63 17.17 -7.09
N CYS A 81 -4.20 16.50 -6.08
CA CYS A 81 -3.42 15.93 -4.97
C CYS A 81 -2.50 14.77 -5.40
N MET A 82 -2.82 14.12 -6.52
CA MET A 82 -1.99 13.12 -7.21
C MET A 82 -0.95 13.77 -8.14
N THR A 83 -0.77 15.09 -8.07
CA THR A 83 0.24 15.84 -8.85
C THR A 83 1.27 16.60 -8.03
N ASP A 84 1.39 16.38 -6.71
CA ASP A 84 2.59 16.74 -5.95
C ASP A 84 3.85 16.40 -6.78
N PRO A 85 4.51 17.42 -7.37
CA PRO A 85 5.47 17.22 -8.45
C PRO A 85 6.76 16.55 -7.96
N ARG A 86 6.81 16.13 -6.70
CA ARG A 86 8.00 15.69 -6.02
C ARG A 86 8.40 14.22 -6.31
N TRP A 87 7.53 13.20 -6.52
CA TRP A 87 8.05 11.80 -6.40
C TRP A 87 7.60 10.63 -7.31
N TRP A 88 6.47 10.56 -8.02
CA TRP A 88 6.04 9.24 -8.58
C TRP A 88 6.48 8.92 -10.03
N TRP A 89 7.39 9.69 -10.62
CA TRP A 89 7.61 9.61 -12.07
C TRP A 89 8.76 8.67 -12.46
N LYS A 90 8.45 7.51 -13.08
CA LYS A 90 9.42 6.47 -13.52
C LYS A 90 10.14 5.73 -12.38
N SER A 91 9.63 5.79 -11.16
CA SER A 91 10.30 5.16 -10.03
C SER A 91 10.02 3.66 -9.95
N THR A 92 10.94 2.95 -9.29
CA THR A 92 10.76 1.55 -8.83
C THR A 92 9.72 1.41 -7.72
N ASP A 93 9.10 2.52 -7.31
CA ASP A 93 8.27 2.60 -6.13
C ASP A 93 6.89 1.99 -6.36
N ILE A 94 6.25 1.69 -5.22
CA ILE A 94 4.87 1.27 -5.15
C ILE A 94 4.06 2.47 -4.71
N ILE A 95 3.05 2.85 -5.50
CA ILE A 95 2.10 3.88 -5.09
C ILE A 95 1.03 3.21 -4.23
N HIS A 96 0.90 3.62 -2.97
CA HIS A 96 -0.07 3.09 -2.03
C HIS A 96 -1.18 4.10 -1.75
N PHE A 97 -2.42 3.73 -2.07
CA PHE A 97 -3.61 4.51 -1.75
C PHE A 97 -4.10 4.15 -0.34
N ASN A 98 -3.93 5.07 0.61
CA ASN A 98 -4.44 4.94 1.97
C ASN A 98 -5.98 5.02 1.97
N ALA A 99 -6.61 4.51 3.03
CA ALA A 99 -8.03 4.72 3.27
C ALA A 99 -8.22 5.97 4.13
N PRO A 100 -8.60 7.13 3.57
CA PRO A 100 -8.91 8.30 4.39
C PRO A 100 -10.26 8.11 5.09
N GLU A 101 -10.45 8.82 6.21
CA GLU A 101 -11.78 8.93 6.79
C GLU A 101 -12.65 9.79 5.88
N ILE A 102 -13.73 9.19 5.35
CA ILE A 102 -14.70 9.91 4.52
C ILE A 102 -15.84 10.37 5.41
N VAL A 103 -15.80 11.65 5.80
CA VAL A 103 -16.81 12.28 6.66
C VAL A 103 -17.77 13.15 5.85
N THR A 104 -17.34 13.65 4.69
CA THR A 104 -18.09 14.58 3.84
C THR A 104 -18.17 14.12 2.38
N ASP A 105 -19.20 14.58 1.67
CA ASP A 105 -19.36 14.31 0.24
C ASP A 105 -18.17 14.84 -0.59
N THR A 106 -17.62 16.00 -0.23
CA THR A 106 -16.43 16.57 -0.91
C THR A 106 -15.21 15.67 -0.77
N GLN A 107 -15.00 15.06 0.41
CA GLN A 107 -13.91 14.10 0.61
C GLN A 107 -14.16 12.82 -0.20
N ARG A 108 -15.41 12.35 -0.31
CA ARG A 108 -15.77 11.21 -1.16
C ARG A 108 -15.38 11.46 -2.61
N HIS A 109 -15.82 12.57 -3.20
CA HIS A 109 -15.53 12.88 -4.61
C HIS A 109 -14.03 12.95 -4.87
N ARG A 110 -13.24 13.55 -3.96
CA ARG A 110 -11.77 13.56 -4.09
C ARG A 110 -11.17 12.16 -4.11
N VAL A 111 -11.64 11.28 -3.22
CA VAL A 111 -11.18 9.88 -3.21
C VAL A 111 -11.55 9.16 -4.49
N GLU A 112 -12.74 9.41 -5.04
CA GLU A 112 -13.16 8.85 -6.33
C GLU A 112 -12.32 9.38 -7.50
N ASP A 113 -12.00 10.68 -7.51
CA ASP A 113 -11.11 11.29 -8.50
C ASP A 113 -9.70 10.69 -8.41
N ASP A 114 -9.10 10.61 -7.22
CA ASP A 114 -7.78 10.00 -7.02
C ASP A 114 -7.76 8.53 -7.47
N LEU A 115 -8.83 7.79 -7.17
CA LEU A 115 -9.04 6.41 -7.60
C LEU A 115 -9.14 6.30 -9.13
N LEU A 116 -9.84 7.20 -9.80
CA LEU A 116 -9.92 7.26 -11.27
C LEU A 116 -8.57 7.57 -11.89
N ASP A 117 -7.78 8.44 -11.26
CA ASP A 117 -6.45 8.75 -11.75
C ASP A 117 -5.49 7.56 -11.62
N LEU A 118 -5.74 6.61 -10.71
CA LEU A 118 -5.01 5.33 -10.69
C LEU A 118 -5.16 4.54 -12.00
N MET A 119 -6.15 4.80 -12.85
CA MET A 119 -6.20 4.18 -14.19
C MET A 119 -5.12 4.71 -15.13
N LYS A 120 -4.61 5.92 -14.89
CA LYS A 120 -3.54 6.57 -15.68
C LYS A 120 -2.15 6.24 -15.12
N VAL A 121 -2.07 5.88 -13.84
CA VAL A 121 -0.85 5.61 -13.08
C VAL A 121 -0.04 4.36 -13.51
N PRO A 122 -0.62 3.26 -14.04
CA PRO A 122 0.14 2.10 -14.52
C PRO A 122 1.15 2.42 -15.63
N VAL A 123 0.94 3.51 -16.37
CA VAL A 123 1.89 4.01 -17.36
C VAL A 123 3.16 4.56 -16.69
N LEU A 124 3.06 4.91 -15.40
CA LEU A 124 4.00 5.77 -14.68
C LEU A 124 4.75 5.07 -13.56
N CYS A 125 4.23 3.95 -13.02
CA CYS A 125 4.82 3.20 -11.91
C CYS A 125 4.88 1.68 -12.18
N LYS A 126 5.68 0.96 -11.39
CA LYS A 126 5.79 -0.51 -11.49
C LYS A 126 4.59 -1.24 -10.89
N LYS A 127 4.09 -0.77 -9.74
CA LYS A 127 3.00 -1.41 -9.00
C LYS A 127 2.14 -0.39 -8.28
N VAL A 128 0.84 -0.68 -8.22
CA VAL A 128 -0.15 0.06 -7.44
C VAL A 128 -0.60 -0.80 -6.26
N SER A 129 -0.69 -0.18 -5.10
CA SER A 129 -1.26 -0.75 -3.89
C SER A 129 -2.46 0.07 -3.43
N ILE A 130 -3.50 -0.60 -2.95
CA ILE A 130 -4.71 0.03 -2.40
C ILE A 130 -4.99 -0.60 -1.02
N SER A 131 -5.35 0.23 -0.03
CA SER A 131 -5.84 -0.28 1.24
C SER A 131 -7.11 -1.11 1.07
N ALA A 132 -7.19 -2.26 1.74
CA ALA A 132 -8.38 -3.10 1.73
C ALA A 132 -9.62 -2.32 2.20
N ASP A 133 -9.46 -1.36 3.11
CA ASP A 133 -10.59 -0.57 3.61
C ASP A 133 -11.27 0.28 2.52
N VAL A 134 -10.56 0.65 1.45
CA VAL A 134 -11.14 1.33 0.28
C VAL A 134 -11.93 0.36 -0.61
N VAL A 135 -11.40 -0.85 -0.80
CA VAL A 135 -11.94 -1.82 -1.76
C VAL A 135 -13.08 -2.62 -1.15
N HIS A 136 -12.79 -3.27 -0.02
CA HIS A 136 -13.69 -4.06 0.81
C HIS A 136 -13.01 -4.27 2.17
N PRO A 137 -13.51 -3.68 3.27
CA PRO A 137 -12.81 -3.70 4.55
C PRO A 137 -12.43 -5.10 5.03
N PHE A 138 -11.15 -5.28 5.35
CA PHE A 138 -10.65 -6.56 5.86
C PHE A 138 -11.03 -6.77 7.34
N LEU A 139 -11.10 -5.67 8.10
CA LEU A 139 -11.53 -5.65 9.49
C LEU A 139 -13.01 -5.25 9.57
N ARG A 140 -13.84 -6.14 10.13
CA ARG A 140 -15.31 -5.98 10.13
C ARG A 140 -15.86 -4.74 10.84
N PHE A 141 -15.07 -4.13 11.73
CA PHE A 141 -15.46 -2.91 12.44
C PHE A 141 -15.14 -1.64 11.65
N ARG A 142 -14.29 -1.74 10.62
CA ARG A 142 -14.04 -0.62 9.69
C ARG A 142 -15.27 -0.44 8.82
N ARG A 143 -15.75 0.79 8.73
CA ARG A 143 -16.79 1.15 7.78
C ARG A 143 -16.16 1.26 6.41
N ARG A 144 -16.78 0.62 5.41
CA ARG A 144 -16.44 0.86 4.02
C ARG A 144 -16.71 2.35 3.75
N PRO A 145 -15.77 3.09 3.15
CA PRO A 145 -16.08 4.39 2.62
C PRO A 145 -17.22 4.25 1.60
N ASP A 146 -18.10 5.23 1.53
CA ASP A 146 -19.28 5.22 0.66
C ASP A 146 -18.90 5.46 -0.81
N ILE A 147 -17.99 4.63 -1.32
CA ILE A 147 -17.47 4.65 -2.69
C ILE A 147 -18.20 3.57 -3.47
N SER A 148 -18.63 3.92 -4.68
CA SER A 148 -19.31 2.98 -5.57
C SER A 148 -18.50 1.70 -5.80
N LYS A 149 -19.14 0.55 -5.61
CA LYS A 149 -18.55 -0.76 -5.91
C LYS A 149 -18.16 -0.90 -7.39
N SER A 150 -18.93 -0.30 -8.30
CA SER A 150 -18.63 -0.38 -9.73
C SER A 150 -17.32 0.31 -10.06
N LEU A 151 -17.12 1.52 -9.53
CA LEU A 151 -15.90 2.31 -9.72
C LEU A 151 -14.66 1.53 -9.26
N VAL A 152 -14.71 0.97 -8.04
CA VAL A 152 -13.61 0.16 -7.50
C VAL A 152 -13.26 -1.00 -8.44
N TRP A 153 -14.25 -1.72 -8.95
CA TRP A 153 -14.02 -2.85 -9.85
C TRP A 153 -13.53 -2.43 -11.24
N GLU A 154 -14.00 -1.30 -11.78
CA GLU A 154 -13.50 -0.73 -13.02
C GLU A 154 -11.99 -0.44 -12.92
N ILE A 155 -11.56 0.16 -11.81
CA ILE A 155 -10.15 0.46 -11.55
C ILE A 155 -9.35 -0.84 -11.39
N LEU A 156 -9.79 -1.77 -10.55
CA LEU A 156 -9.09 -3.05 -10.38
C LEU A 156 -8.96 -3.82 -11.71
N CYS A 157 -9.99 -3.79 -12.55
CA CYS A 157 -9.96 -4.38 -13.90
C CYS A 157 -8.95 -3.67 -14.79
N ALA A 158 -8.87 -2.34 -14.76
CA ALA A 158 -7.90 -1.57 -15.53
C ALA A 158 -6.45 -1.87 -15.09
N LEU A 159 -6.22 -2.06 -13.80
CA LEU A 159 -4.89 -2.39 -13.24
C LEU A 159 -4.42 -3.81 -13.61
N LYS A 160 -5.34 -4.76 -13.80
CA LYS A 160 -5.12 -6.22 -13.99
C LYS A 160 -4.46 -6.94 -12.81
N THR A 161 -3.44 -6.32 -12.20
CA THR A 161 -2.77 -6.78 -10.99
C THR A 161 -2.65 -5.61 -10.03
N CYS A 162 -3.09 -5.82 -8.79
CA CYS A 162 -3.07 -4.78 -7.76
C CYS A 162 -2.63 -5.38 -6.43
N ILE A 163 -1.78 -4.66 -5.70
CA ILE A 163 -1.44 -5.02 -4.32
C ILE A 163 -2.56 -4.55 -3.39
N ILE A 164 -3.10 -5.45 -2.59
CA ILE A 164 -4.08 -5.09 -1.56
C ILE A 164 -3.39 -5.13 -0.19
N SER A 165 -3.30 -3.97 0.46
CA SER A 165 -2.86 -3.89 1.85
C SER A 165 -4.02 -4.27 2.76
N LEU A 166 -3.99 -5.50 3.30
CA LEU A 166 -5.06 -6.02 4.15
C LEU A 166 -5.15 -5.30 5.49
N HIS A 167 -4.00 -4.85 5.99
CA HIS A 167 -3.89 -4.17 7.27
C HIS A 167 -2.61 -3.35 7.30
N THR A 168 -2.64 -2.25 8.03
CA THR A 168 -1.49 -1.40 8.30
C THR A 168 -1.09 -1.56 9.75
N VAL A 169 0.18 -1.82 9.99
CA VAL A 169 0.80 -1.93 11.31
C VAL A 169 1.74 -0.76 11.46
N CYS A 170 1.43 0.19 12.33
CA CYS A 170 2.37 1.26 12.65
C CYS A 170 3.26 0.83 13.80
N ILE A 171 4.54 1.16 13.68
CA ILE A 171 5.57 0.88 14.67
C ILE A 171 6.20 2.21 15.03
N ARG A 172 5.93 2.67 16.25
CA ARG A 172 6.66 3.77 16.88
C ARG A 172 8.08 3.35 17.23
N ALA A 173 9.06 3.78 16.42
CA ALA A 173 10.47 3.51 16.63
C ALA A 173 11.33 4.61 16.00
N THR A 174 12.56 4.81 16.49
CA THR A 174 13.51 5.70 15.83
C THR A 174 14.14 5.03 14.61
N ASN A 175 14.73 5.83 13.71
CA ASN A 175 15.44 5.30 12.54
C ASN A 175 16.63 4.42 12.95
N GLU A 176 17.29 4.73 14.06
CA GLU A 176 18.41 3.94 14.59
C GLU A 176 17.94 2.54 15.00
N GLN A 177 16.84 2.45 15.74
CA GLN A 177 16.26 1.17 16.17
C GLN A 177 15.81 0.32 14.97
N ALA A 178 15.19 0.95 13.97
CA ALA A 178 14.81 0.28 12.72
C ALA A 178 16.05 -0.25 11.98
N ARG A 179 17.12 0.55 11.92
CA ARG A 179 18.38 0.22 11.24
C ARG A 179 19.12 -0.93 11.92
N GLU A 180 19.15 -0.99 13.25
CA GLU A 180 19.78 -2.09 14.00
C GLU A 180 19.18 -3.46 13.65
N LEU A 181 17.89 -3.50 13.30
CA LEU A 181 17.20 -4.73 12.88
C LEU A 181 17.18 -4.91 11.35
N GLY A 182 17.83 -4.02 10.59
CA GLY A 182 17.85 -4.07 9.13
C GLY A 182 16.46 -3.92 8.51
N LEU A 183 15.55 -3.18 9.16
CA LEU A 183 14.20 -2.91 8.70
C LEU A 183 14.11 -1.52 8.07
N PHE A 184 13.07 -1.28 7.27
CA PHE A 184 12.75 0.02 6.67
C PHE A 184 13.88 0.63 5.82
N GLY A 185 14.69 -0.19 5.14
CA GLY A 185 15.74 0.29 4.24
C GLY A 185 16.75 1.23 4.91
N ASN A 186 17.12 0.95 6.17
CA ASN A 186 17.93 1.84 7.03
C ASN A 186 17.29 3.21 7.34
N GLY A 187 15.97 3.32 7.23
CA GLY A 187 15.19 4.55 7.47
C GLY A 187 14.72 5.26 6.21
N ASP A 188 15.19 4.86 5.02
CA ASP A 188 14.82 5.46 3.73
C ASP A 188 13.56 4.83 3.10
N GLU A 189 13.08 3.71 3.66
CA GLU A 189 11.84 3.04 3.25
C GLU A 189 10.88 2.94 4.45
N PRO A 190 10.32 4.06 4.94
CA PRO A 190 9.53 4.08 6.17
C PRO A 190 8.18 3.39 6.05
N ALA A 191 7.79 2.93 4.86
CA ALA A 191 6.67 2.04 4.64
C ALA A 191 7.11 0.84 3.79
N GLN A 192 6.74 -0.37 4.23
CA GLN A 192 7.05 -1.61 3.54
C GLN A 192 5.81 -2.51 3.44
N LEU A 193 5.65 -3.17 2.28
CA LEU A 193 4.55 -4.10 2.00
C LEU A 193 5.06 -5.54 2.05
N ILE A 194 4.66 -6.29 3.07
CA ILE A 194 5.17 -7.63 3.38
C ILE A 194 4.12 -8.69 3.05
N ASP A 195 4.56 -9.84 2.50
CA ASP A 195 3.67 -10.98 2.29
C ASP A 195 3.17 -11.51 3.65
N PRO A 196 1.85 -11.69 3.86
CA PRO A 196 1.33 -12.25 5.11
C PRO A 196 1.86 -13.66 5.42
N SER A 197 2.39 -14.38 4.42
CA SER A 197 2.98 -15.70 4.56
C SER A 197 4.47 -15.66 4.92
N ASP A 198 5.13 -14.51 4.78
CA ASP A 198 6.55 -14.32 5.15
C ASP A 198 6.68 -14.11 6.66
N LYS A 199 6.62 -15.23 7.38
CA LYS A 199 6.72 -15.27 8.84
C LYS A 199 8.06 -14.73 9.35
N ALA A 200 9.13 -14.93 8.60
CA ALA A 200 10.45 -14.46 8.99
C ALA A 200 10.54 -12.93 8.94
N ALA A 201 9.95 -12.30 7.91
CA ALA A 201 9.83 -10.85 7.87
C ALA A 201 8.93 -10.32 9.00
N ILE A 202 7.73 -10.90 9.17
CA ILE A 202 6.76 -10.46 10.20
C ILE A 202 7.36 -10.55 11.61
N GLU A 203 8.11 -11.61 11.92
CA GLU A 203 8.74 -11.77 13.23
C GLU A 203 9.81 -10.70 13.51
N ARG A 204 10.57 -10.26 12.50
CA ARG A 204 11.51 -9.13 12.68
C ARG A 204 10.78 -7.83 13.03
N PHE A 205 9.63 -7.57 12.38
CA PHE A 205 8.79 -6.42 12.75
C PHE A 205 8.18 -6.57 14.14
N ARG A 206 7.81 -7.80 14.55
CA ARG A 206 7.35 -8.09 15.90
C ARG A 206 8.42 -7.79 16.94
N GLN A 207 9.68 -8.15 16.68
CA GLN A 207 10.81 -7.85 17.56
C GLN A 207 11.01 -6.34 17.74
N LEU A 208 10.99 -5.57 16.64
CA LEU A 208 11.06 -4.10 16.71
C LEU A 208 9.90 -3.52 17.54
N TRP A 209 8.68 -4.02 17.32
CA TRP A 209 7.50 -3.59 18.05
C TRP A 209 7.58 -3.92 19.56
N MET A 210 8.06 -5.12 19.93
CA MET A 210 8.25 -5.51 21.33
C MET A 210 9.31 -4.65 22.04
N ASN A 211 10.41 -4.34 21.35
CA ASN A 211 11.51 -3.55 21.91
C ASN A 211 11.14 -2.08 22.19
N THR A 212 10.11 -1.57 21.52
CA THR A 212 9.69 -0.16 21.59
C THR A 212 8.54 0.07 22.59
N LYS A 213 8.06 -0.98 23.27
CA LYS A 213 7.04 -0.93 24.35
C LYS A 213 5.81 -0.08 24.00
N GLN A 214 5.28 -0.23 22.79
CA GLN A 214 4.13 0.53 22.31
C GLN A 214 2.82 0.16 23.00
N GLU A 215 1.97 1.17 23.22
CA GLU A 215 0.63 1.01 23.76
C GLU A 215 -0.34 0.47 22.68
N VAL A 216 -0.42 -0.86 22.65
CA VAL A 216 -1.65 -1.66 22.46
C VAL A 216 -2.20 -1.93 21.05
N SER A 217 -2.06 -1.07 20.04
CA SER A 217 -2.84 -1.27 18.78
C SER A 217 -2.45 -2.52 17.96
N SER A 218 -1.16 -2.74 17.74
CA SER A 218 -0.62 -3.81 16.91
C SER A 218 -0.58 -5.19 17.60
N VAL A 219 -0.87 -5.25 18.91
CA VAL A 219 -0.88 -6.50 19.72
C VAL A 219 -1.80 -7.54 19.09
N LYS A 220 -3.05 -7.12 18.82
CA LYS A 220 -4.08 -8.01 18.26
C LYS A 220 -3.68 -8.54 16.88
N PHE A 221 -2.94 -7.75 16.10
CA PHE A 221 -2.42 -8.22 14.81
C PHE A 221 -1.37 -9.31 15.02
N PHE A 222 -0.31 -9.04 15.79
CA PHE A 222 0.78 -10.00 16.00
C PHE A 222 0.33 -11.29 16.72
N ASP A 223 -0.70 -11.22 17.56
CA ASP A 223 -1.28 -12.40 18.21
C ASP A 223 -2.14 -13.25 17.28
N THR A 224 -2.67 -12.67 16.20
CA THR A 224 -3.60 -13.35 15.30
C THR A 224 -2.97 -13.79 13.98
N ILE A 225 -1.93 -13.12 13.50
CA ILE A 225 -1.33 -13.33 12.17
C ILE A 225 -0.91 -14.79 11.90
N ASP A 226 -0.36 -15.48 12.91
CA ASP A 226 0.08 -16.88 12.80
C ASP A 226 -1.01 -17.92 13.04
N THR A 227 -2.23 -17.48 13.38
CA THR A 227 -3.31 -18.38 13.75
C THR A 227 -4.12 -18.83 12.53
N ARG A 228 -4.81 -19.98 12.63
CA ARG A 228 -5.82 -20.39 11.64
C ARG A 228 -6.95 -19.37 11.46
N ARG A 229 -7.13 -18.48 12.44
CA ARG A 229 -8.13 -17.41 12.36
C ARG A 229 -7.75 -16.36 11.32
N PHE A 230 -6.47 -16.04 11.15
CA PHE A 230 -6.04 -15.08 10.14
C PHE A 230 -6.21 -15.64 8.72
N SER A 231 -5.74 -16.87 8.47
CA SER A 231 -5.94 -17.53 7.16
C SER A 231 -7.41 -17.69 6.81
N PHE A 232 -8.24 -18.14 7.75
CA PHE A 232 -9.69 -18.18 7.54
C PHE A 232 -10.29 -16.81 7.19
N ARG A 233 -9.82 -15.73 7.81
CA ARG A 233 -10.26 -14.38 7.48
C ARG A 233 -9.83 -13.95 6.08
N VAL A 234 -8.61 -14.27 5.67
CA VAL A 234 -8.11 -14.01 4.31
C VAL A 234 -8.94 -14.77 3.28
N ASP A 235 -9.17 -16.07 3.48
CA ASP A 235 -9.97 -16.90 2.57
C ASP A 235 -11.39 -16.38 2.44
N ARG A 236 -11.99 -16.02 3.56
CA ARG A 236 -13.31 -15.40 3.60
C ARG A 236 -13.35 -14.08 2.85
N TRP A 237 -12.39 -13.18 3.10
CA TRP A 237 -12.31 -11.88 2.43
C TRP A 237 -12.17 -12.05 0.92
N LEU A 238 -11.31 -12.97 0.47
CA LEU A 238 -11.15 -13.32 -0.94
C LEU A 238 -12.43 -13.88 -1.57
N ALA A 239 -13.20 -14.68 -0.83
CA ALA A 239 -14.49 -15.19 -1.29
C ALA A 239 -15.56 -14.10 -1.40
N GLU A 240 -15.59 -13.15 -0.45
CA GLU A 240 -16.45 -11.97 -0.50
C GLU A 240 -16.10 -11.08 -1.70
N MET A 241 -14.80 -10.84 -1.95
CA MET A 241 -14.32 -10.13 -3.14
C MET A 241 -14.69 -10.85 -4.44
N SER A 242 -14.57 -12.18 -4.48
CA SER A 242 -14.95 -12.97 -5.66
C SER A 242 -16.45 -12.87 -5.93
N ALA A 243 -17.29 -12.91 -4.89
CA ALA A 243 -18.73 -12.73 -5.00
C ALA A 243 -19.10 -11.33 -5.51
N ASP A 244 -18.46 -10.30 -4.97
CA ASP A 244 -18.70 -8.91 -5.38
C ASP A 244 -18.26 -8.64 -6.82
N TYR A 245 -17.19 -9.28 -7.31
CA TYR A 245 -16.78 -9.22 -8.71
C TYR A 245 -17.82 -9.82 -9.66
N ILE A 246 -18.37 -10.99 -9.31
CA ILE A 246 -19.42 -11.66 -10.09
C ILE A 246 -20.65 -10.76 -10.17
N ASP A 247 -21.06 -10.17 -9.05
CA ASP A 247 -22.18 -9.23 -9.00
C ASP A 247 -21.92 -8.00 -9.89
N PHE A 248 -20.70 -7.44 -9.87
CA PHE A 248 -20.30 -6.32 -10.72
C PHE A 248 -20.42 -6.65 -12.22
N LYS A 249 -19.87 -7.79 -12.66
CA LYS A 249 -19.99 -8.24 -14.06
C LYS A 249 -21.43 -8.52 -14.46
N TRP A 250 -22.29 -8.87 -13.50
CA TRP A 250 -23.69 -9.18 -13.75
C TRP A 250 -24.63 -7.98 -13.74
N THR A 251 -24.28 -6.90 -13.04
CA THR A 251 -25.09 -5.68 -13.01
C THR A 251 -25.02 -4.94 -14.37
N ASN A 252 -24.06 -5.30 -15.24
CA ASN A 252 -23.95 -4.88 -16.64
C ASN A 252 -23.85 -6.10 -17.60
N PRO A 253 -24.89 -6.94 -17.74
CA PRO A 253 -24.75 -8.28 -18.31
C PRO A 253 -24.90 -8.31 -19.85
N PRO A 254 -24.23 -9.25 -20.55
CA PRO A 254 -24.69 -9.77 -21.83
C PRO A 254 -25.54 -11.05 -21.72
N PHE A 255 -25.84 -11.58 -20.52
CA PHE A 255 -26.41 -12.94 -20.38
C PHE A 255 -27.74 -13.02 -19.61
N PRO A 256 -28.74 -13.77 -20.13
CA PRO A 256 -30.02 -14.03 -19.46
C PRO A 256 -30.10 -15.49 -18.95
N ALA A 257 -29.60 -15.79 -17.74
CA ALA A 257 -29.83 -17.11 -17.12
C ALA A 257 -29.69 -17.08 -15.58
N PRO A 258 -30.38 -17.96 -14.83
CA PRO A 258 -30.40 -18.00 -13.36
C PRO A 258 -29.13 -18.58 -12.68
N GLY A 259 -27.95 -18.31 -13.24
CA GLY A 259 -26.66 -18.85 -12.81
C GLY A 259 -25.73 -18.07 -11.85
N PRO A 260 -25.86 -16.77 -11.55
CA PRO A 260 -24.82 -16.03 -10.79
C PRO A 260 -25.18 -15.70 -9.34
N GLN A 261 -26.44 -15.36 -9.07
CA GLN A 261 -26.87 -15.02 -7.70
C GLN A 261 -26.67 -16.18 -6.73
N VAL A 262 -26.94 -17.42 -7.19
CA VAL A 262 -26.68 -18.64 -6.43
C VAL A 262 -25.18 -18.80 -6.14
N ILE A 263 -24.33 -18.55 -7.14
CA ILE A 263 -22.87 -18.66 -6.98
C ILE A 263 -22.34 -17.59 -6.03
N THR A 264 -22.74 -16.34 -6.18
CA THR A 264 -22.43 -15.24 -5.26
C THR A 264 -22.83 -15.62 -3.84
N GLN A 265 -24.05 -16.11 -3.63
CA GLN A 265 -24.53 -16.54 -2.31
C GLN A 265 -23.71 -17.73 -1.76
N MET A 266 -23.35 -18.70 -2.60
CA MET A 266 -22.50 -19.83 -2.20
C MET A 266 -21.10 -19.37 -1.80
N LEU A 267 -20.46 -18.48 -2.54
CA LEU A 267 -19.13 -17.96 -2.21
C LEU A 267 -19.14 -17.19 -0.89
N ARG A 268 -20.15 -16.34 -0.66
CA ARG A 268 -20.31 -15.61 0.61
C ARG A 268 -20.49 -16.55 1.80
N ARG A 269 -21.17 -17.69 1.61
CA ARG A 269 -21.45 -18.66 2.68
C ARG A 269 -20.33 -19.69 2.88
N TYR A 270 -19.64 -20.07 1.82
CA TYR A 270 -18.69 -21.18 1.79
C TYR A 270 -17.40 -20.78 1.04
N PRO A 271 -16.41 -20.17 1.71
CA PRO A 271 -15.21 -19.63 1.06
C PRO A 271 -14.42 -20.64 0.23
N PHE A 272 -14.37 -21.91 0.68
CA PHE A 272 -13.67 -22.99 0.00
C PHE A 272 -14.22 -23.30 -1.41
N LYS A 273 -15.47 -22.89 -1.71
CA LYS A 273 -16.08 -23.05 -3.03
C LYS A 273 -15.47 -22.14 -4.10
N ARG A 274 -14.59 -21.20 -3.74
CA ARG A 274 -13.86 -20.38 -4.72
C ARG A 274 -13.07 -21.20 -5.74
N HIS A 275 -12.58 -22.37 -5.36
CA HIS A 275 -11.80 -23.25 -6.25
C HIS A 275 -12.65 -24.26 -7.04
N ASP A 276 -13.96 -24.26 -6.84
CA ASP A 276 -14.91 -25.11 -7.58
C ASP A 276 -14.85 -24.77 -9.08
N PRO A 277 -14.83 -25.76 -10.01
CA PRO A 277 -14.79 -25.51 -11.45
C PRO A 277 -15.87 -24.54 -11.93
N ILE A 278 -17.06 -24.59 -11.34
CA ILE A 278 -18.17 -23.70 -11.71
C ILE A 278 -17.86 -22.26 -11.32
N ALA A 279 -17.28 -22.01 -10.14
CA ALA A 279 -16.91 -20.66 -9.73
C ALA A 279 -15.74 -20.12 -10.57
N LYS A 280 -14.77 -20.98 -10.90
CA LYS A 280 -13.58 -20.60 -11.68
C LYS A 280 -13.93 -19.95 -13.02
N GLN A 281 -14.97 -20.43 -13.72
CA GLN A 281 -15.35 -19.86 -15.02
C GLN A 281 -15.76 -18.38 -14.94
N TYR A 282 -16.32 -17.95 -13.81
CA TYR A 282 -16.73 -16.56 -13.60
C TYR A 282 -15.62 -15.67 -13.06
N LEU A 283 -14.49 -16.25 -12.66
CA LEU A 283 -13.34 -15.54 -12.08
C LEU A 283 -12.13 -15.50 -13.02
N VAL A 284 -12.26 -16.00 -14.26
CA VAL A 284 -11.15 -16.05 -15.23
C VAL A 284 -10.56 -14.66 -15.49
N ASP A 285 -11.42 -13.65 -15.63
CA ASP A 285 -11.02 -12.27 -15.89
C ASP A 285 -10.92 -11.44 -14.60
N MET A 286 -10.95 -12.08 -13.43
CA MET A 286 -10.81 -11.39 -12.15
C MET A 286 -9.39 -10.85 -12.03
N PRO A 287 -9.20 -9.57 -11.66
CA PRO A 287 -7.87 -9.02 -11.41
C PRO A 287 -7.10 -9.83 -10.38
N THR A 288 -5.80 -9.95 -10.58
CA THR A 288 -4.91 -10.59 -9.61
C THR A 288 -4.70 -9.68 -8.42
N LEU A 289 -5.07 -10.15 -7.22
CA LEU A 289 -4.91 -9.41 -5.98
C LEU A 289 -3.70 -9.95 -5.20
N GLU A 290 -2.61 -9.17 -5.16
CA GLU A 290 -1.42 -9.49 -4.36
C GLU A 290 -1.61 -9.01 -2.92
N LEU A 291 -1.86 -9.92 -1.98
CA LEU A 291 -2.14 -9.54 -0.59
C LEU A 291 -0.86 -9.18 0.16
N ARG A 292 -0.89 -8.06 0.90
CA ARG A 292 0.23 -7.55 1.70
C ARG A 292 -0.24 -7.03 3.05
N ILE A 293 0.66 -6.99 4.02
CA ILE A 293 0.55 -6.21 5.25
C ILE A 293 1.48 -5.01 5.10
N MET A 294 0.97 -3.81 5.31
CA MET A 294 1.82 -2.63 5.33
C MET A 294 2.38 -2.44 6.74
N PHE A 295 3.69 -2.36 6.86
CA PHE A 295 4.35 -1.87 8.07
C PHE A 295 4.78 -0.43 7.84
N ARG A 296 4.44 0.46 8.78
CA ARG A 296 4.82 1.88 8.74
C ARG A 296 5.68 2.21 9.95
N LEU A 297 6.82 2.83 9.70
CA LEU A 297 7.68 3.42 10.73
C LEU A 297 7.11 4.79 11.09
N CYS A 298 6.80 4.97 12.37
CA CYS A 298 6.30 6.22 12.93
C CYS A 298 7.33 6.76 13.93
N PRO A 299 8.23 7.65 13.53
CA PRO A 299 9.19 8.23 14.47
C PRO A 299 8.42 8.89 15.62
N PRO A 300 8.78 8.63 16.89
CA PRO A 300 8.15 9.33 18.00
C PRO A 300 8.30 10.83 17.79
N ALA A 301 7.26 11.60 18.12
CA ALA A 301 7.39 13.05 18.22
C ALA A 301 8.64 13.37 19.03
N ALA A 302 9.51 14.25 18.51
CA ALA A 302 10.61 14.75 19.29
C ALA A 302 9.99 15.30 20.59
N LEU A 303 10.36 14.74 21.74
CA LEU A 303 10.22 15.48 23.00
C LEU A 303 10.85 16.83 22.69
N ASP A 304 10.04 17.89 22.70
CA ASP A 304 10.49 19.24 22.45
C ASP A 304 11.85 19.39 23.12
N HIS A 305 12.88 19.64 22.32
CA HIS A 305 14.07 20.25 22.86
C HIS A 305 13.56 21.58 23.39
N VAL A 306 13.25 21.62 24.68
CA VAL A 306 13.10 22.83 25.46
C VAL A 306 14.36 23.61 25.13
N ILE A 307 14.18 24.63 24.30
CA ILE A 307 15.21 25.61 24.00
C ILE A 307 15.48 26.26 25.35
N THR A 308 16.59 25.88 25.95
CA THR A 308 17.23 26.60 27.06
C THR A 308 17.61 27.99 26.61
#